data_AF-A0A2I1IQD7-F1
#
_entry.id   AF-A0A2I1IQD7-F1
#
_cell.length_a   1.000
_cell.length_b   1.000
_cell.length_c   1.000
_cell.angle_alpha   90.00
_cell.angle_beta   90.00
_cell.angle_gamma   90.00
#
_symmetry.space_group_name_H-M   'P 1'
#
loop_
_entity.id
_entity.type
_entity.pdbx_description
1 polymer ?
#
loop_
_entity_poly.entity_id
_entity_poly.type
_entity_poly.pdbx_seq_one_letter_code
_entity_poly.pdbx_strand_id
1 'polypeptide(L)'
;MNTTKVTSETLQMRVDSYGTVLAYGNYTLASFATWTKTEGFGNNAQIYQLMEEPVSGFGPNSKGRAECELELIAESDHLFADAGHAIAWALANLPKA
;
A
#
# COMPACT_ATOMS: atom_id res chain seq x y z
N MET A 1 -13.26 -16.83 9.46
CA MET A 1 -12.13 -15.91 9.72
C MET A 1 -12.62 -14.52 9.34
N ASN A 2 -12.50 -13.53 10.22
CA ASN A 2 -12.89 -12.16 9.90
C ASN A 2 -11.84 -11.64 8.91
N THR A 3 -12.07 -11.81 7.61
CA THR A 3 -11.20 -11.30 6.55
C THR A 3 -11.39 -9.80 6.50
N THR A 4 -10.65 -9.08 7.35
CA THR A 4 -10.63 -7.62 7.29
C THR A 4 -10.08 -7.23 5.92
N LYS A 5 -10.96 -6.67 5.10
CA LYS A 5 -10.66 -6.11 3.79
C LYS A 5 -9.48 -5.14 3.91
N VAL A 6 -8.47 -5.31 3.05
CA VAL A 6 -7.39 -4.32 2.95
C VAL A 6 -7.89 -3.17 2.07
N THR A 7 -7.82 -1.96 2.62
CA THR A 7 -8.17 -0.71 1.94
C THR A 7 -7.08 0.33 2.21
N SER A 8 -7.05 1.42 1.44
CA SER A 8 -6.05 2.48 1.70
C SER A 8 -6.23 3.11 3.09
N GLU A 9 -7.45 3.12 3.64
CA GLU A 9 -7.71 3.56 5.02
C GLU A 9 -7.03 2.63 6.03
N THR A 10 -7.23 1.31 5.91
CA THR A 10 -6.59 0.35 6.83
C THR A 10 -5.07 0.37 6.74
N LEU A 11 -4.50 0.60 5.54
CA LEU A 11 -3.06 0.77 5.35
C LEU A 11 -2.57 2.07 6.01
N GLN A 12 -3.29 3.18 5.86
CA GLN A 12 -2.94 4.44 6.51
C GLN A 12 -2.99 4.34 8.04
N MET A 13 -3.92 3.57 8.60
CA MET A 13 -3.98 3.31 10.05
C MET A 13 -2.78 2.50 10.57
N ARG A 14 -2.12 1.72 9.71
CA ARG A 14 -0.92 0.94 10.05
C ARG A 14 0.36 1.77 9.91
N VAL A 15 0.35 2.82 9.10
CA VAL A 15 1.54 3.63 8.80
C VAL A 15 1.97 4.43 10.04
N ASP A 16 3.28 4.44 10.31
CA ASP A 16 3.89 5.30 11.33
C ASP A 16 4.54 6.53 10.67
N SER A 17 5.30 7.32 11.44
CA SER A 17 6.00 8.50 10.92
C SER A 17 7.10 8.20 9.89
N TYR A 18 7.51 6.95 9.73
CA TYR A 18 8.58 6.51 8.82
C TYR A 18 8.06 5.79 7.58
N GLY A 19 6.77 5.44 7.53
CA GLY A 19 6.13 4.82 6.38
C GLY A 19 5.38 5.81 5.47
N THR A 20 4.77 5.28 4.41
CA THR A 20 3.90 6.07 3.52
C THR A 20 2.90 5.18 2.79
N VAL A 21 1.76 5.74 2.40
CA VAL A 21 0.75 5.10 1.54
C VAL A 21 0.35 6.09 0.46
N LEU A 22 0.53 5.72 -0.81
CA LEU A 22 0.32 6.59 -1.97
C LEU A 22 -0.65 5.94 -2.96
N ALA A 23 -1.64 6.70 -3.41
CA ALA A 23 -2.47 6.30 -4.55
C ALA A 23 -1.72 6.59 -5.86
N TYR A 24 -1.62 5.59 -6.75
CA TYR A 24 -0.97 5.70 -8.06
C TYR A 24 -1.76 4.94 -9.12
N GLY A 25 -2.60 5.63 -9.90
CA GLY A 25 -3.49 4.99 -10.88
C GLY A 25 -4.37 3.92 -10.23
N ASN A 26 -4.35 2.71 -10.77
CA ASN A 26 -5.04 1.54 -10.23
C ASN A 26 -4.30 0.85 -9.09
N TYR A 27 -3.22 1.45 -8.58
CA TYR A 27 -2.38 0.88 -7.54
C TYR A 27 -2.36 1.75 -6.27
N THR A 28 -2.08 1.10 -5.15
CA THR A 28 -1.70 1.74 -3.91
C THR A 28 -0.31 1.26 -3.55
N LEU A 29 0.64 2.18 -3.44
CA LEU A 29 2.02 1.88 -3.07
C LEU A 29 2.16 2.17 -1.58
N ALA A 30 2.70 1.21 -0.82
CA ALA A 30 2.84 1.35 0.61
C ALA A 30 4.25 1.01 1.06
N SER A 31 4.69 1.69 2.11
CA SER A 31 5.92 1.37 2.83
C SER A 31 5.66 1.47 4.32
N PHE A 32 6.16 0.49 5.06
CA PHE A 32 6.05 0.43 6.51
C PHE A 32 7.44 0.23 7.10
N ALA A 33 7.77 1.01 8.12
CA ALA A 33 8.95 0.75 8.92
C ALA A 33 8.79 -0.56 9.68
N THR A 34 9.84 -1.37 9.65
CA THR A 34 9.87 -2.70 10.25
C THR A 34 11.29 -3.06 10.67
N TRP A 35 11.42 -4.19 11.35
CA TRP A 35 12.71 -4.74 11.73
C TRP A 35 12.79 -6.22 11.36
N THR A 36 13.89 -6.64 10.73
CA THR A 36 14.20 -8.05 10.48
C THR A 36 15.51 -8.45 11.17
N LYS A 37 15.65 -9.74 11.49
CA LYS A 37 16.90 -10.27 12.08
C LYS A 37 18.10 -10.12 11.17
N THR A 38 17.88 -10.16 9.86
CA THR A 38 18.91 -10.16 8.83
C THR A 38 19.35 -8.75 8.43
N GLU A 39 18.43 -7.78 8.43
CA GLU A 39 18.69 -6.45 7.87
C GLU A 39 18.58 -5.32 8.89
N GLY A 40 18.09 -5.60 10.09
CA GLY A 40 17.86 -4.58 11.11
C GLY A 40 16.61 -3.76 10.81
N PHE A 41 16.66 -2.47 11.14
CA PHE A 41 15.53 -1.54 10.94
C PHE A 41 15.55 -0.95 9.53
N GLY A 42 14.40 -0.89 8.89
CA GLY A 42 14.23 -0.27 7.58
C GLY A 42 12.78 -0.30 7.11
N ASN A 43 12.56 0.04 5.85
CA ASN A 43 11.25 0.17 5.25
C ASN A 43 10.98 -0.98 4.27
N ASN A 44 9.86 -1.69 4.40
CA ASN A 44 9.43 -2.58 3.32
C ASN A 44 8.78 -1.78 2.18
N ALA A 45 8.64 -2.38 1.00
CA ALA A 45 7.87 -1.83 -0.11
C ALA A 45 6.78 -2.82 -0.52
N GLN A 46 5.55 -2.33 -0.67
CA GLN A 46 4.38 -3.14 -1.04
C GLN A 46 3.62 -2.45 -2.18
N ILE A 47 3.14 -3.26 -3.14
CA ILE A 47 2.31 -2.82 -4.26
C ILE A 47 0.96 -3.51 -4.13
N TYR A 48 -0.08 -2.70 -4.04
CA TYR A 48 -1.46 -3.16 -4.01
C TYR A 48 -2.20 -2.79 -5.28
N GLN A 49 -3.02 -3.70 -5.82
CA GLN A 49 -3.92 -3.44 -6.93
C GLN A 49 -5.33 -3.12 -6.41
N LEU A 50 -5.98 -2.13 -7.02
CA LEU A 50 -7.37 -1.81 -6.79
C LEU A 50 -8.28 -2.87 -7.41
N MET A 51 -9.13 -3.50 -6.59
CA MET A 51 -10.01 -4.57 -7.03
C MET A 51 -11.43 -4.10 -7.38
N GLU A 52 -11.76 -2.84 -7.09
CA GLU A 52 -13.06 -2.25 -7.39
C GLU A 52 -12.95 -0.78 -7.79
N GLU A 53 -13.79 -0.32 -8.71
CA GLU A 53 -13.85 1.08 -9.10
C GLU A 53 -14.55 1.92 -8.01
N PRO A 54 -14.03 3.12 -7.67
CA PRO A 54 -14.71 4.03 -6.75
C PRO A 54 -16.05 4.50 -7.32
N VAL A 55 -17.06 4.62 -6.47
CA VAL A 55 -18.38 5.16 -6.85
C VAL A 55 -18.44 6.63 -6.44
N SER A 56 -18.36 7.53 -7.41
CA SER A 56 -18.41 8.98 -7.17
C SER A 56 -19.76 9.42 -6.61
N GLY A 57 -19.76 10.40 -5.71
CA GLY A 57 -20.96 11.03 -5.18
C GLY A 57 -20.89 11.24 -3.68
N PHE A 58 -22.06 11.43 -3.07
CA PHE A 58 -22.23 11.53 -1.63
C PHE A 58 -23.38 10.63 -1.18
N GLY A 59 -23.32 10.12 0.06
CA GLY A 59 -24.36 9.30 0.66
C GLY A 59 -24.04 7.80 0.66
N PRO A 60 -25.01 6.94 1.03
CA PRO A 60 -24.75 5.53 1.33
C PRO A 60 -24.33 4.68 0.10
N ASN A 61 -24.51 5.21 -1.11
CA ASN A 61 -24.16 4.53 -2.35
C ASN A 61 -22.83 5.01 -2.95
N SER A 62 -22.21 6.07 -2.42
CA SER A 62 -20.87 6.49 -2.82
C SER A 62 -19.82 5.67 -2.10
N LYS A 63 -18.69 5.42 -2.76
CA LYS A 63 -17.55 4.69 -2.21
C LYS A 63 -16.27 5.35 -2.66
N GLY A 64 -15.55 5.98 -1.74
CA GLY A 64 -14.29 6.61 -2.01
C GLY A 64 -13.19 5.59 -2.29
N ARG A 65 -12.16 5.99 -3.04
CA ARG A 65 -10.98 5.16 -3.31
C ARG A 65 -10.36 4.57 -2.05
N ALA A 66 -10.38 5.30 -0.93
CA ALA A 66 -9.78 4.86 0.31
C ALA A 66 -10.51 3.66 0.95
N GLU A 67 -11.76 3.42 0.58
CA GLU A 67 -12.64 2.34 1.07
C GLU A 67 -12.66 1.14 0.12
N CYS A 68 -12.09 1.30 -1.08
CA CYS A 68 -12.01 0.26 -2.09
C CYS A 68 -11.04 -0.86 -1.68
N GLU A 69 -11.36 -2.08 -2.07
CA GLU A 69 -10.54 -3.26 -1.84
C GLU A 69 -9.22 -3.21 -2.58
N LEU A 70 -8.19 -3.65 -1.87
CA LEU A 70 -6.83 -3.74 -2.35
C LEU A 70 -6.34 -5.20 -2.25
N GLU A 71 -5.72 -5.69 -3.31
CA GLU A 71 -5.01 -6.96 -3.33
C GLU A 71 -3.50 -6.70 -3.31
N LEU A 72 -2.74 -7.36 -2.43
CA LEU A 72 -1.28 -7.29 -2.43
C LEU A 72 -0.74 -8.11 -3.61
N ILE A 73 -0.07 -7.45 -4.55
CA ILE A 73 0.44 -8.11 -5.77
C ILE A 73 1.97 -8.22 -5.80
N ALA A 74 2.68 -7.41 -5.01
CA ALA A 74 4.12 -7.52 -4.84
C ALA A 74 4.57 -6.93 -3.50
N GLU A 75 5.63 -7.52 -2.94
CA GLU A 75 6.33 -7.02 -1.76
C GLU A 75 7.84 -7.21 -1.96
N SER A 76 8.65 -6.26 -1.48
CA SER A 76 10.10 -6.38 -1.53
C SER A 76 10.61 -7.50 -0.63
N ASP A 77 11.66 -8.18 -1.07
CA ASP A 77 12.35 -9.24 -0.32
C ASP A 77 13.43 -8.71 0.65
N HIS A 78 13.65 -7.39 0.62
CA HIS A 78 14.61 -6.67 1.46
C HIS A 78 14.00 -5.35 1.96
N LEU A 79 14.67 -4.74 2.95
CA LEU A 79 14.33 -3.44 3.50
C LEU A 79 15.12 -2.32 2.83
N PHE A 80 14.49 -1.16 2.72
CA PHE A 80 15.07 0.08 2.23
C PHE A 80 15.45 1.01 3.39
N ALA A 81 16.37 1.93 3.13
CA ALA A 81 16.84 2.90 4.13
C ALA A 81 15.73 3.88 4.57
N ASP A 82 14.76 4.16 3.70
CA ASP A 82 13.62 5.03 3.96
C ASP A 82 12.44 4.70 3.04
N ALA A 83 11.28 5.30 3.32
CA ALA A 83 10.07 5.16 2.51
C ALA A 83 10.24 5.66 1.07
N GLY A 84 11.09 6.65 0.80
CA GLY A 84 11.33 7.17 -0.54
C GLY A 84 11.97 6.13 -1.45
N HIS A 85 13.00 5.44 -0.96
CA HIS A 85 13.64 4.32 -1.65
C HIS A 85 12.68 3.13 -1.84
N ALA A 86 11.86 2.82 -0.84
CA ALA A 86 10.83 1.79 -0.94
C ALA A 86 9.79 2.12 -2.04
N ILE A 87 9.32 3.37 -2.10
CA ILE A 87 8.39 3.79 -3.15
C ILE A 87 9.04 3.83 -4.53
N ALA A 88 10.32 4.22 -4.63
CA ALA A 88 11.05 4.16 -5.88
C ALA A 88 11.14 2.72 -6.42
N TRP A 89 11.38 1.74 -5.54
CA TRP A 89 11.31 0.32 -5.91
C TRP A 89 9.90 -0.08 -6.35
N ALA A 90 8.87 0.34 -5.62
CA ALA A 90 7.49 0.01 -5.94
C ALA A 90 7.09 0.51 -7.34
N LEU A 91 7.45 1.75 -7.68
CA LEU A 91 7.24 2.33 -9.01
C LEU A 91 7.97 1.56 -10.11
N ALA A 92 9.18 1.10 -9.86
CA ALA A 92 9.97 0.32 -10.82
C ALA A 92 9.47 -1.11 -11.04
N ASN A 93 8.67 -1.64 -10.12
CA ASN A 93 8.15 -3.02 -10.11
C ASN A 93 6.65 -3.12 -10.36
N LEU A 94 6.01 -2.05 -10.83
CA LEU A 94 4.62 -2.10 -11.27
C LEU A 94 4.45 -3.13 -12.41
N PRO A 95 3.35 -3.90 -12.43
CA PRO A 95 3.02 -4.74 -13.57
C PRO A 95 3.00 -3.92 -14.86
N LYS A 96 3.61 -4.44 -15.93
CA LYS A 96 3.52 -3.80 -17.25
C LYS A 96 2.08 -3.87 -17.74
N ALA A 97 1.60 -2.76 -18.30
CA ALA A 97 0.29 -2.65 -18.95
C ALA A 97 0.20 -3.54 -20.20
#